data_AF-A0A2V9M473-F1
#
_entry.id   AF-A0A2V9M473-F1
#
_cell.length_a   1.000
_cell.length_b   1.000
_cell.length_c   1.000
_cell.angle_alpha   90.00
_cell.angle_beta   90.00
_cell.angle_gamma   90.00
#
_symmetry.space_group_name_H-M   'P 1'
#
loop_
_entity.id
_entity.type
_entity.pdbx_description
1 polymer ?
#
loop_
_entity_poly.entity_id
_entity_poly.type
_entity_poly.pdbx_seq_one_letter_code
_entity_poly.pdbx_strand_id
1 'polypeptide(L)' 'MPTSKKNRKTVSFDPRKLLKAKRILGAKTEAEAIDRALDVVIKNEQLNKANIEFAGSKVTINDVFGRLNQ' A
#
# COMPACT_ATOMS: atom_id res chain seq x y z
N MET A 1 -9.30 -2.25 16.47
CA MET A 1 -9.47 -2.02 15.02
C MET A 1 -10.95 -2.07 14.71
N PRO A 2 -11.53 -1.06 14.02
CA PRO A 2 -12.96 -1.06 13.74
C PRO A 2 -13.25 -2.20 12.76
N THR A 3 -14.10 -3.15 13.18
CA THR A 3 -14.51 -4.29 12.37
C THR A 3 -15.47 -3.81 11.31
N SER A 4 -14.95 -3.44 10.14
CA SER A 4 -15.77 -3.08 8.98
C SER A 4 -16.69 -4.24 8.62
N LYS A 5 -17.98 -3.94 8.42
CA LYS A 5 -19.02 -4.93 8.10
C LYS A 5 -18.66 -5.59 6.76
N LYS A 6 -18.25 -6.86 6.80
CA LYS A 6 -17.91 -7.63 5.58
C LYS A 6 -19.16 -7.85 4.75
N ASN A 7 -19.19 -7.26 3.54
CA ASN A 7 -20.22 -7.53 2.55
C ASN A 7 -19.70 -8.54 1.53
N ARG A 8 -20.42 -9.65 1.33
CA ARG A 8 -20.02 -10.68 0.36
C ARG A 8 -20.48 -10.25 -1.02
N LYS A 9 -19.53 -10.12 -1.95
CA LYS A 9 -19.80 -9.81 -3.36
C LYS A 9 -19.23 -10.92 -4.24
N THR A 10 -20.01 -11.39 -5.22
CA THR A 10 -19.57 -12.37 -6.21
C THR A 10 -19.08 -11.63 -7.45
N VAL A 11 -17.83 -11.88 -7.85
CA VAL A 11 -17.20 -11.25 -9.02
C VAL A 11 -16.35 -12.31 -9.72
N SER A 12 -16.35 -12.33 -11.05
CA SER A 12 -15.52 -13.22 -11.84
C SER A 12 -14.13 -12.63 -12.05
N PHE A 13 -13.09 -13.40 -11.74
CA PHE A 13 -11.70 -13.01 -11.95
C PHE A 13 -10.99 -14.02 -12.85
N ASP A 14 -9.93 -13.56 -13.51
CA ASP A 14 -9.00 -14.45 -14.18
C ASP A 14 -8.25 -15.30 -13.13
N PRO A 15 -8.38 -16.64 -13.15
CA PRO A 15 -7.75 -17.51 -12.15
C PRO A 15 -6.22 -17.41 -12.16
N ARG A 16 -5.60 -17.10 -13.30
CA ARG A 16 -4.14 -16.94 -13.39
C ARG A 16 -3.68 -15.68 -12.65
N LYS A 17 -4.49 -14.61 -12.69
CA LYS A 17 -4.21 -13.36 -11.97
C LYS A 17 -4.36 -13.56 -10.46
N LEU A 18 -5.41 -14.28 -10.03
CA LEU A 18 -5.60 -14.60 -8.61
C LEU A 18 -4.46 -15.44 -8.04
N LEU A 19 -4.00 -16.45 -8.77
CA LEU A 19 -2.87 -17.28 -8.34
C LEU A 19 -1.58 -16.45 -8.19
N LYS A 20 -1.30 -15.56 -9.15
CA LYS A 20 -0.15 -14.65 -9.07
C LYS A 20 -0.28 -13.70 -7.88
N ALA A 21 -1.44 -13.07 -7.70
CA ALA A 21 -1.69 -12.16 -6.59
C ALA A 21 -1.51 -12.86 -5.24
N LYS A 22 -2.06 -14.07 -5.10
CA LYS A 22 -1.91 -14.89 -3.89
C LYS A 22 -0.44 -15.16 -3.55
N ARG A 23 0.38 -15.50 -4.56
CA ARG A 23 1.82 -15.73 -4.39
C ARG A 23 2.58 -14.45 -4.02
N ILE A 24 2.33 -13.35 -4.72
CA ILE A 24 3.00 -12.06 -4.48
C ILE A 24 2.68 -11.52 -3.08
N LEU A 25 1.41 -11.64 -2.67
CA LEU A 25 0.90 -11.07 -1.43
C LEU A 25 1.00 -12.03 -0.24
N GLY A 26 1.51 -13.26 -0.44
CA GLY A 26 1.62 -14.28 0.61
C GLY A 26 0.27 -14.62 1.26
N ALA A 27 -0.81 -14.62 0.48
CA ALA A 27 -2.16 -14.88 0.98
C ALA A 27 -2.48 -16.38 1.00
N LYS A 28 -3.27 -16.82 1.98
CA LYS A 28 -3.72 -18.22 2.09
C LYS A 28 -4.93 -18.51 1.21
N THR A 29 -5.80 -17.51 1.01
CA THR A 29 -7.01 -17.63 0.19
C THR A 29 -7.07 -16.57 -0.91
N GLU A 30 -7.89 -16.79 -1.93
CA GLU A 30 -8.10 -15.79 -3.00
C GLU A 30 -8.78 -14.53 -2.46
N ALA A 31 -9.74 -14.67 -1.55
CA ALA A 31 -10.39 -13.54 -0.90
C ALA A 31 -9.39 -12.68 -0.11
N GLU A 32 -8.48 -13.31 0.62
CA GLU A 32 -7.40 -12.62 1.33
C GLU A 32 -6.41 -11.95 0.37
N ALA A 33 -6.12 -12.58 -0.78
CA ALA A 33 -5.28 -11.96 -1.80
C ALA A 33 -5.93 -10.68 -2.35
N ILE A 34 -7.24 -10.69 -2.59
CA ILE A 34 -7.98 -9.50 -3.03
C ILE A 34 -7.98 -8.42 -1.95
N ASP A 35 -8.29 -8.78 -0.70
CA ASP A 35 -8.34 -7.85 0.43
C ASP A 35 -6.99 -7.13 0.61
N ARG A 36 -5.88 -7.89 0.63
CA ARG A 36 -4.52 -7.34 0.71
C ARG A 36 -4.16 -6.49 -0.51
N ALA A 37 -4.61 -6.87 -1.71
CA ALA A 37 -4.36 -6.09 -2.92
C ALA A 37 -5.02 -4.71 -2.84
N LEU A 38 -6.24 -4.63 -2.30
CA LEU A 38 -6.93 -3.36 -2.07
C LEU A 38 -6.17 -2.50 -1.06
N ASP A 39 -5.72 -3.08 0.05
CA ASP A 39 -4.92 -2.38 1.04
C ASP A 39 -3.63 -1.79 0.44
N VAL A 40 -2.94 -2.55 -0.41
CA VAL A 40 -1.71 -2.10 -1.08
C VAL A 40 -2.00 -0.91 -1.99
N VAL A 41 -3.07 -0.96 -2.80
CA VAL A 41 -3.43 0.15 -3.70
C VAL A 41 -3.78 1.41 -2.91
N ILE A 42 -4.56 1.28 -1.84
CA ILE A 42 -4.93 2.41 -0.98
C ILE A 42 -3.67 3.03 -0.34
N LYS A 43 -2.78 2.21 0.22
CA LYS A 43 -1.53 2.69 0.83
C LYS A 43 -0.61 3.35 -0.20
N ASN A 44 -0.50 2.78 -1.41
CA ASN A 44 0.32 3.37 -2.46
C ASN A 44 -0.21 4.74 -2.90
N GLU A 45 -1.53 4.93 -2.93
CA GLU A 45 -2.14 6.22 -3.25
C GLU A 45 -1.83 7.28 -2.17
N GLN A 46 -1.91 6.88 -0.89
CA GLN A 46 -1.54 7.74 0.23
C GLN A 46 -0.05 8.10 0.22
N LEU A 47 0.83 7.13 -0.05
CA LEU A 47 2.27 7.36 -0.16
C LEU A 47 2.59 8.27 -1.35
N ASN A 48 1.91 8.10 -2.48
CA ASN A 48 2.14 8.96 -3.63
C ASN A 48 1.71 10.41 -3.35
N LYS A 49 0.55 10.60 -2.71
CA LYS A 49 0.11 11.93 -2.25
C LYS A 49 1.11 12.57 -1.30
N ALA A 50 1.52 11.81 -0.28
CA ALA A 50 2.52 12.28 0.68
C ALA A 50 3.82 12.66 -0.03
N ASN A 51 4.33 11.83 -0.95
CA ASN A 51 5.55 12.13 -1.71
C ASN A 51 5.42 13.39 -2.56
N ILE A 52 4.26 13.63 -3.17
CA ILE A 52 4.01 14.86 -3.94
C ILE A 52 4.00 16.08 -3.00
N GLU A 53 3.36 15.99 -1.84
CA GLU A 53 3.36 17.05 -0.82
C GLU A 53 4.78 17.29 -0.25
N PHE A 54 5.56 16.25 -0.01
CA PHE A 54 6.95 16.34 0.43
C PHE A 54 7.87 16.93 -0.64
N ALA A 55 7.73 16.53 -1.90
CA ALA A 55 8.52 17.07 -3.01
C ALA A 55 8.17 18.54 -3.30
N GLY A 56 6.91 18.93 -3.08
CA GLY A 56 6.45 20.32 -3.21
C GLY A 56 6.80 21.21 -2.02
N SER A 57 7.16 20.64 -0.86
CA SER A 57 7.52 21.41 0.33
C SER A 57 9.03 21.64 0.39
N LYS A 58 9.43 22.89 0.66
CA LYS A 58 10.81 23.25 1.01
C LYS A 58 11.14 22.66 2.39
N VAL A 59 11.43 21.37 2.44
CA VAL A 59 11.87 20.73 3.68
C VAL A 59 13.35 21.04 3.89
N THR A 60 13.64 21.92 4.85
CA THR A 60 15.01 22.16 5.32
C THR A 60 15.43 20.98 6.17
N ILE A 61 16.27 20.09 5.60
CA ILE A 61 16.90 19.01 6.37
C ILE A 61 17.98 19.65 7.25
N ASN A 62 17.69 19.84 8.54
CA ASN A 62 18.70 20.23 9.50
C ASN A 62 19.53 18.99 9.87
N ASP A 63 20.82 19.01 9.53
CA ASP A 63 21.78 18.01 9.99
C ASP A 63 22.07 18.22 11.48
N VAL A 64 21.40 17.43 12.31
CA VAL A 64 21.53 17.45 13.77
C VAL A 64 22.89 16.91 14.24
N PHE A 65 23.64 16.24 13.37
CA PHE A 65 24.92 15.61 13.69
C PHE A 65 26.13 16.43 13.20
N GLY A 66 25.91 17.58 12.55
CA GLY A 66 26.97 18.52 12.17
C GLY A 66 28.04 17.94 11.26
N ARG A 67 27.71 16.91 10.48
CA ARG A 67 28.66 16.19 9.60
C ARG A 67 28.96 16.96 8.32
N LEU A 68 28.15 17.96 7.99
CA LEU A 68 28.28 18.75 6.77
C LEU A 68 29.21 19.98 6.89
N ASN A 69 29.80 20.23 8.07
CA ASN A 69 30.71 21.35 8.33
C ASN A 69 32.15 20.89 8.69
N GLN A 70 32.70 19.93 7.94
CA GLN A 70 34.14 19.59 7.98
C GLN A 70 34.78 19.72 6.61
#